data_AF-A0A3R7B5Q4-F1
#
_entry.id   AF-A0A3R7B5Q4-F1
#
_cell.length_a   1.000
_cell.length_b   1.000
_cell.length_c   1.000
_cell.angle_alpha   90.00
_cell.angle_beta   90.00
_cell.angle_gamma   90.00
#
_symmetry.space_group_name_H-M   'P 1'
#
loop_
_entity.id
_entity.type
_entity.pdbx_description
1 polymer ?
#
loop_
_entity_poly.entity_id
_entity_poly.type
_entity_poly.pdbx_seq_one_letter_code
_entity_poly.pdbx_strand_id
1 'polypeptide(L)'
;MKKLLPSSLLILSVFILPGCQEQNDLPPEQQLDYEEDAKPLIEEKTNSSKTKGSCNAIAFGSNCIDYIGSIWTEEQMRLNCQGANVSFSLDACPYPENGGCRMTGGTISETIAWTYPYGGDPISGEVLEMTKGACDINPLGEWVMPDDLLTE
;
A
#
# COMPACT_ATOMS: atom_id res chain seq x y z
N MET A 1 35.82 48.52 -38.72
CA MET A 1 35.95 47.51 -37.64
C MET A 1 34.86 46.46 -37.88
N LYS A 2 35.16 45.38 -38.62
CA LYS A 2 35.38 44.00 -38.13
C LYS A 2 34.20 43.41 -37.32
N LYS A 3 33.40 42.63 -38.06
CA LYS A 3 32.59 41.44 -37.76
C LYS A 3 32.56 40.95 -36.30
N LEU A 4 31.38 40.60 -35.81
CA LEU A 4 31.14 39.44 -34.95
C LEU A 4 29.79 38.79 -35.32
N LEU A 5 29.82 37.46 -35.39
CA LEU A 5 28.85 36.57 -36.02
C LEU A 5 27.54 36.36 -35.21
N PRO A 6 26.46 35.90 -35.86
CA PRO A 6 25.28 35.33 -35.23
C PRO A 6 25.47 33.82 -34.96
N SER A 7 24.48 33.21 -34.28
CA SER A 7 24.22 31.77 -34.25
C SER A 7 24.97 30.95 -33.19
N SER A 8 24.30 30.71 -32.06
CA SER A 8 24.42 29.47 -31.31
C SER A 8 23.09 29.18 -30.65
N LEU A 9 22.17 28.65 -31.46
CA LEU A 9 21.05 27.85 -31.02
C LEU A 9 21.65 26.65 -30.27
N LEU A 10 21.63 26.68 -28.95
CA LEU A 10 22.03 25.56 -28.12
C LEU A 10 20.89 24.55 -28.18
N ILE A 11 20.98 23.66 -29.17
CA ILE A 11 20.16 22.45 -29.30
C ILE A 11 20.46 21.62 -28.06
N LEU A 12 19.60 21.72 -27.05
CA LEU A 12 19.59 20.83 -25.90
C LEU A 12 19.12 19.47 -26.43
N SER A 13 20.09 18.65 -26.82
CA SER A 13 19.91 17.28 -27.25
C SER A 13 19.09 16.53 -26.21
N VAL A 14 17.83 16.31 -26.58
CA VAL A 14 16.92 15.38 -25.93
C VAL A 14 17.58 14.01 -25.95
N PHE A 15 18.14 13.59 -24.82
CA PHE A 15 18.43 12.19 -24.57
C PHE A 15 17.09 11.47 -24.42
N ILE A 16 16.51 11.07 -25.57
CA ILE A 16 15.45 10.07 -25.63
C ILE A 16 16.12 8.76 -25.25
N LEU A 17 16.12 8.44 -23.96
CA LEU A 17 16.34 7.08 -23.50
C LEU A 17 15.19 6.22 -24.08
N PRO A 18 15.48 5.12 -24.80
CA PRO A 18 14.46 4.16 -25.20
C PRO A 18 14.04 3.37 -23.95
N GLY A 19 13.18 3.97 -23.14
CA GLY A 19 12.69 3.40 -21.87
C GLY A 19 11.32 2.72 -21.98
N CYS A 20 10.81 2.49 -23.19
CA CYS A 20 9.56 1.79 -23.42
C CYS A 20 9.78 0.74 -24.53
N GLN A 21 10.37 -0.41 -24.20
CA GLN A 21 10.22 -1.58 -25.08
C GLN A 21 8.78 -2.09 -24.93
N GLU A 22 8.05 -2.15 -26.05
CA GLU A 22 6.79 -2.87 -26.13
C GLU A 22 7.05 -4.35 -25.78
N GLN A 23 6.22 -4.94 -24.92
CA GLN A 23 6.35 -6.32 -24.43
C GLN A 23 6.47 -7.38 -25.55
N ASN A 24 6.07 -7.05 -26.77
CA ASN A 24 6.09 -7.94 -27.93
C ASN A 24 7.50 -8.23 -28.48
N ASP A 25 8.52 -7.47 -28.08
CA ASP A 25 9.92 -7.66 -28.53
C ASP A 25 10.79 -8.44 -27.54
N LEU A 26 10.22 -8.90 -26.42
CA LEU A 26 10.92 -9.77 -25.49
C LEU A 26 10.91 -11.22 -26.00
N PRO A 27 12.02 -11.97 -25.82
CA PRO A 27 12.04 -13.41 -26.02
C PRO A 27 10.83 -14.06 -25.35
N PRO A 28 10.20 -15.09 -25.95
CA PRO A 28 8.99 -15.71 -25.40
C PRO A 28 9.10 -16.13 -23.94
N GLU A 29 10.29 -16.56 -23.50
CA GLU A 29 10.60 -16.91 -22.10
C GLU A 29 10.62 -15.71 -21.11
N GLN A 30 10.54 -14.48 -21.61
CA GLN A 30 10.50 -13.24 -20.83
C GLN A 30 9.16 -12.49 -20.99
N GLN A 31 8.23 -13.02 -21.80
CA GLN A 31 6.88 -12.49 -21.89
C GLN A 31 6.11 -12.92 -20.65
N LEU A 32 5.64 -11.95 -19.87
CA LEU A 32 4.86 -12.18 -18.67
C LEU A 32 3.40 -12.44 -19.06
N ASP A 33 2.88 -13.65 -18.82
CA ASP A 33 1.46 -13.90 -18.92
C ASP A 33 0.76 -13.51 -17.61
N TYR A 34 -0.24 -12.64 -17.70
CA TYR A 34 -0.90 -12.16 -16.50
C TYR A 34 -1.64 -13.29 -15.75
N GLU A 35 -2.34 -14.17 -16.46
CA GLU A 35 -3.18 -15.20 -15.85
C GLU A 35 -2.36 -16.36 -15.29
N GLU A 36 -1.29 -16.76 -15.98
CA GLU A 36 -0.42 -17.87 -15.58
C GLU A 36 0.69 -17.45 -14.61
N ASP A 37 1.31 -16.28 -14.83
CA ASP A 37 2.51 -15.88 -14.07
C ASP A 37 2.22 -14.86 -12.96
N ALA A 38 1.38 -13.84 -13.23
CA ALA A 38 1.22 -12.71 -12.32
C ALA A 38 0.07 -12.89 -11.32
N LYS A 39 -1.14 -13.14 -11.82
CA LYS A 39 -2.38 -13.27 -11.05
C LYS A 39 -2.26 -14.23 -9.88
N PRO A 40 -1.66 -15.44 -10.02
CA PRO A 40 -1.50 -16.37 -8.90
C PRO A 40 -0.65 -15.85 -7.74
N LEU A 41 0.18 -14.83 -7.99
CA LEU A 41 1.13 -14.25 -7.05
C LEU A 41 0.67 -12.91 -6.48
N ILE A 42 -0.40 -12.31 -7.00
CA ILE A 42 -0.86 -10.98 -6.59
C ILE A 42 -2.31 -10.99 -6.14
N GLU A 43 -3.21 -11.68 -6.84
CA GLU A 43 -4.62 -11.68 -6.48
C GLU A 43 -4.92 -12.72 -5.40
N GLU A 44 -5.81 -12.35 -4.49
CA GLU A 44 -6.29 -13.28 -3.48
C GLU A 44 -7.19 -14.35 -4.13
N LYS A 45 -6.81 -15.62 -3.98
CA LYS A 45 -7.56 -16.75 -4.57
C LYS A 45 -8.74 -17.17 -3.71
N THR A 46 -8.66 -16.90 -2.42
CA THR A 46 -9.71 -17.24 -1.47
C THR A 46 -10.47 -15.98 -1.10
N ASN A 47 -11.77 -15.90 -1.38
CA ASN A 47 -12.63 -14.81 -0.90
C ASN A 47 -12.71 -14.69 0.65
N SER A 48 -11.79 -15.31 1.40
CA SER A 48 -11.63 -14.98 2.81
C SER A 48 -10.86 -13.67 2.92
N SER A 49 -11.59 -12.55 2.90
CA SER A 49 -11.16 -11.25 3.45
C SER A 49 -10.95 -11.30 4.97
N LYS A 50 -10.79 -12.50 5.53
CA LYS A 50 -10.71 -12.71 6.97
C LYS A 50 -9.33 -12.31 7.45
N THR A 51 -9.32 -11.36 8.38
CA THR A 51 -8.11 -11.02 9.13
C THR A 51 -7.46 -12.27 9.74
N LYS A 52 -6.16 -12.43 9.48
CA LYS A 52 -5.32 -13.53 9.95
C LYS A 52 -4.61 -13.22 11.26
N GLY A 53 -4.45 -11.93 11.55
CA GLY A 53 -3.86 -11.43 12.78
C GLY A 53 -3.67 -9.92 12.71
N SER A 54 -3.18 -9.35 13.80
CA SER A 54 -3.00 -7.91 13.93
C SER A 54 -1.78 -7.52 14.76
N CYS A 55 -1.28 -6.30 14.52
CA CYS A 55 -0.35 -5.58 15.40
C CYS A 55 -1.10 -4.41 16.06
N ASN A 56 -1.33 -4.50 17.36
CA ASN A 56 -1.99 -3.45 18.13
C ASN A 56 -0.94 -2.55 18.80
N ALA A 57 -0.92 -1.30 18.36
CA ALA A 57 -0.10 -0.21 18.91
C ALA A 57 -0.97 0.94 19.46
N ILE A 58 -2.26 0.70 19.72
CA ILE A 58 -3.25 1.75 20.00
C ILE A 58 -2.86 2.55 21.25
N ALA A 59 -2.47 1.86 22.32
CA ALA A 59 -2.11 2.50 23.59
C ALA A 59 -0.94 3.50 23.46
N PHE A 60 -0.08 3.34 22.44
CA PHE A 60 1.13 4.15 22.27
C PHE A 60 1.05 5.11 21.08
N GLY A 61 0.47 4.68 19.96
CA GLY A 61 0.44 5.46 18.72
C GLY A 61 -0.94 5.57 18.10
N SER A 62 -2.01 5.15 18.78
CA SER A 62 -3.39 5.24 18.28
C SER A 62 -3.60 4.61 16.91
N ASN A 63 -2.88 3.53 16.63
CA ASN A 63 -2.94 2.78 15.39
C ASN A 63 -2.93 1.27 15.64
N CYS A 64 -3.53 0.52 14.73
CA CYS A 64 -3.52 -0.94 14.72
C CYS A 64 -3.46 -1.43 13.27
N ILE A 65 -2.73 -2.51 13.00
CA ILE A 65 -2.58 -3.05 11.64
C ILE A 65 -3.22 -4.43 11.58
N ASP A 66 -4.18 -4.63 10.69
CA ASP A 66 -4.72 -5.93 10.32
C ASP A 66 -3.95 -6.54 9.13
N TYR A 67 -3.67 -7.83 9.20
CA TYR A 67 -3.12 -8.64 8.12
C TYR A 67 -4.21 -9.54 7.54
N ILE A 68 -4.50 -9.40 6.24
CA ILE A 68 -5.65 -10.07 5.60
C ILE A 68 -5.16 -11.08 4.56
N GLY A 69 -4.31 -10.63 3.63
CA GLY A 69 -3.94 -11.41 2.46
C GLY A 69 -3.28 -12.77 2.74
N SER A 70 -3.40 -13.69 1.77
CA SER A 70 -2.93 -15.07 1.86
C SER A 70 -1.41 -15.23 2.09
N ILE A 71 -0.60 -14.21 1.78
CA ILE A 71 0.86 -14.25 1.98
C ILE A 71 1.25 -14.28 3.46
N TRP A 72 0.42 -13.71 4.34
CA TRP A 72 0.79 -13.54 5.74
C TRP A 72 0.73 -14.85 6.51
N THR A 73 1.90 -15.26 7.01
CA THR A 73 2.08 -16.33 8.00
C THR A 73 2.16 -15.75 9.41
N GLU A 74 1.86 -16.56 10.44
CA GLU A 74 1.97 -16.10 11.83
C GLU A 74 3.37 -15.57 12.18
N GLU A 75 4.41 -16.23 11.71
CA GLU A 75 5.80 -15.82 11.95
C GLU A 75 6.08 -14.43 11.35
N GLN A 76 5.68 -14.19 10.10
CA GLN A 76 5.84 -12.89 9.45
C GLN A 76 5.07 -11.79 10.17
N MET A 77 3.81 -12.05 10.55
CA MET A 77 3.01 -11.07 11.29
C MET A 77 3.64 -10.75 12.65
N ARG A 78 4.11 -11.76 13.39
CA ARG A 78 4.83 -11.57 14.66
C ARG A 78 6.10 -10.75 14.48
N LEU A 79 6.88 -11.01 13.43
CA LEU A 79 8.08 -10.25 13.09
C LEU A 79 7.75 -8.78 12.80
N ASN A 80 6.67 -8.51 12.05
CA ASN A 80 6.23 -7.15 11.76
C ASN A 80 5.73 -6.41 13.01
N CYS A 81 5.25 -7.12 14.03
CA CYS A 81 4.87 -6.51 15.32
C CYS A 81 6.04 -6.31 16.29
N GLN A 82 7.29 -6.54 15.89
CA GLN A 82 8.45 -6.35 16.76
C GLN A 82 8.77 -4.86 16.92
N GLY A 83 8.00 -4.19 17.77
CA GLY A 83 8.21 -2.83 18.20
C GLY A 83 7.95 -2.68 19.70
N ALA A 84 8.62 -1.72 20.35
CA ALA A 84 8.27 -1.37 21.72
C ALA A 84 6.80 -0.94 21.77
N ASN A 85 6.04 -1.49 22.73
CA ASN A 85 4.62 -1.18 22.94
C ASN A 85 3.68 -1.59 21.80
N VAL A 86 4.08 -2.55 20.96
CA VAL A 86 3.22 -3.20 19.97
C VAL A 86 2.90 -4.61 20.43
N SER A 87 1.64 -5.02 20.37
CA SER A 87 1.18 -6.35 20.75
C SER A 87 0.64 -7.11 19.54
N PHE A 88 1.13 -8.32 19.31
CA PHE A 88 0.60 -9.21 18.28
C PHE A 88 -0.64 -9.95 18.78
N SER A 89 -1.64 -10.10 17.92
CA SER A 89 -2.81 -10.96 18.13
C SER A 89 -3.15 -11.76 16.87
N LEU A 90 -3.81 -12.91 17.04
CA LEU A 90 -4.47 -13.62 15.93
C LEU A 90 -5.88 -13.11 15.67
N ASP A 91 -6.39 -12.25 16.56
CA ASP A 91 -7.65 -11.55 16.39
C ASP A 91 -7.43 -10.27 15.56
N ALA A 92 -8.50 -9.80 14.92
CA ALA A 92 -8.50 -8.51 14.25
C ALA A 92 -8.34 -7.35 15.24
N CYS A 93 -7.88 -6.22 14.72
CA CYS A 93 -7.91 -4.94 15.40
C CYS A 93 -9.35 -4.58 15.84
N PRO A 94 -9.53 -3.93 17.00
CA PRO A 94 -10.82 -3.35 17.36
C PRO A 94 -11.24 -2.34 16.28
N TYR A 95 -12.47 -2.42 15.76
CA TYR A 95 -12.87 -1.52 14.69
C TYR A 95 -13.00 -0.06 15.17
N PRO A 96 -12.31 0.90 14.52
CA PRO A 96 -12.38 2.31 14.89
C PRO A 96 -13.53 3.04 14.18
N GLU A 97 -13.95 4.16 14.76
CA GLU A 97 -14.87 5.12 14.11
C GLU A 97 -14.18 6.02 13.07
N ASN A 98 -12.85 6.17 13.13
CA ASN A 98 -12.11 6.99 12.17
C ASN A 98 -11.93 6.30 10.81
N GLY A 99 -11.99 4.97 10.77
CA GLY A 99 -11.57 4.18 9.61
C GLY A 99 -10.05 3.95 9.56
N GLY A 100 -9.58 3.49 8.41
CA GLY A 100 -8.20 3.10 8.20
C GLY A 100 -7.79 3.07 6.73
N CYS A 101 -6.48 2.98 6.51
CA CYS A 101 -5.92 2.88 5.17
C CYS A 101 -5.76 1.41 4.78
N ARG A 102 -6.58 0.94 3.83
CA ARG A 102 -6.46 -0.37 3.20
C ARG A 102 -5.37 -0.31 2.16
N MET A 103 -4.37 -1.18 2.31
CA MET A 103 -3.24 -1.28 1.39
C MET A 103 -3.36 -2.57 0.59
N THR A 104 -3.30 -2.46 -0.74
CA THR A 104 -3.33 -3.57 -1.69
C THR A 104 -4.60 -4.43 -1.53
N GLY A 105 -5.77 -3.79 -1.52
CA GLY A 105 -7.07 -4.48 -1.38
C GLY A 105 -7.29 -5.56 -2.44
N GLY A 106 -7.81 -6.72 -2.05
CA GLY A 106 -8.07 -7.88 -2.91
C GLY A 106 -6.82 -8.68 -3.28
N THR A 107 -5.66 -8.36 -2.70
CA THR A 107 -4.39 -9.02 -3.04
C THR A 107 -3.92 -9.96 -1.94
N ILE A 108 -2.97 -10.84 -2.29
CA ILE A 108 -2.34 -11.74 -1.31
C ILE A 108 -1.57 -11.00 -0.22
N SER A 109 -1.26 -9.70 -0.38
CA SER A 109 -0.53 -8.88 0.58
C SER A 109 -1.41 -7.89 1.35
N GLU A 110 -2.73 -8.00 1.23
CA GLU A 110 -3.66 -7.02 1.82
C GLU A 110 -3.41 -6.79 3.32
N THR A 111 -3.40 -5.52 3.71
CA THR A 111 -3.35 -5.05 5.11
C THR A 111 -4.23 -3.83 5.29
N ILE A 112 -4.66 -3.56 6.53
CA ILE A 112 -5.37 -2.31 6.87
C ILE A 112 -4.70 -1.67 8.07
N ALA A 113 -4.28 -0.42 7.93
CA ALA A 113 -3.80 0.40 9.03
C ALA A 113 -4.95 1.25 9.60
N TRP A 114 -5.54 0.77 10.69
CA TRP A 114 -6.60 1.43 11.43
C TRP A 114 -6.07 2.58 12.28
N THR A 115 -6.80 3.69 12.27
CA THR A 115 -6.50 4.89 13.07
C THR A 115 -7.53 5.06 14.16
N TYR A 116 -7.14 5.57 15.33
CA TYR A 116 -8.03 5.69 16.49
C TYR A 116 -8.07 7.13 17.01
N PRO A 117 -9.24 7.63 17.45
CA PRO A 117 -9.38 8.95 18.08
C PRO A 117 -9.00 8.93 19.57
N TYR A 118 -8.34 7.86 20.02
CA TYR A 118 -7.86 7.65 21.37
C TYR A 118 -6.57 6.82 21.32
N GLY A 119 -5.82 6.82 22.43
CA GLY A 119 -4.54 6.12 22.53
C GLY A 119 -3.41 7.09 22.89
N GLY A 120 -2.19 6.71 22.54
CA GLY A 120 -1.00 7.52 22.86
C GLY A 120 -0.79 8.73 21.93
N ASP A 121 -1.34 8.70 20.71
CA ASP A 121 -1.32 9.83 19.76
C ASP A 121 -2.65 9.96 18.99
N PRO A 122 -3.75 10.37 19.65
CA PRO A 122 -5.09 10.33 19.07
C PRO A 122 -5.23 11.11 17.75
N ILE A 123 -5.82 10.48 16.73
CA ILE A 123 -6.03 11.10 15.40
C ILE A 123 -7.45 11.66 15.32
N SER A 124 -7.60 12.97 15.08
CA SER A 124 -8.92 13.60 14.92
C SER A 124 -8.86 14.89 14.09
N GLY A 125 -10.02 15.34 13.60
CA GLY A 125 -10.17 16.61 12.90
C GLY A 125 -9.27 16.73 11.67
N GLU A 126 -8.52 17.83 11.57
CA GLU A 126 -7.63 18.10 10.44
C GLU A 126 -6.58 17.01 10.20
N VAL A 127 -6.08 16.38 11.27
CA VAL A 127 -5.10 15.29 11.15
C VAL A 127 -5.73 14.09 10.45
N LEU A 128 -6.97 13.74 10.80
CA LEU A 128 -7.68 12.64 10.16
C LEU A 128 -7.88 12.89 8.66
N GLU A 129 -8.27 14.10 8.27
CA GLU A 129 -8.44 14.48 6.86
C GLU A 129 -7.12 14.38 6.08
N MET A 130 -6.01 14.83 6.69
CA MET A 130 -4.68 14.68 6.08
C MET A 130 -4.26 13.21 5.97
N THR A 131 -4.52 12.40 7.00
CA THR A 131 -4.20 10.96 6.98
C THR A 131 -5.01 10.23 5.91
N LYS A 132 -6.30 10.56 5.77
CA LYS A 132 -7.15 10.05 4.69
C LYS A 132 -6.62 10.44 3.31
N GLY A 133 -6.33 11.72 3.09
CA GLY A 133 -5.77 12.20 1.83
C GLY A 133 -4.42 11.55 1.50
N ALA A 134 -3.59 11.27 2.51
CA ALA A 134 -2.33 10.56 2.34
C ALA A 134 -2.51 9.08 1.99
N CYS A 135 -3.60 8.45 2.45
CA CYS A 135 -3.95 7.10 2.02
C CYS A 135 -4.40 7.10 0.55
N ASP A 136 -5.36 7.95 0.20
CA ASP A 136 -6.02 7.95 -1.11
C ASP A 136 -5.10 8.41 -2.25
N ILE A 137 -4.02 9.14 -1.95
CA ILE A 137 -3.01 9.52 -2.97
C ILE A 137 -2.07 8.35 -3.31
N ASN A 138 -1.99 7.34 -2.45
CA ASN A 138 -1.21 6.15 -2.74
C ASN A 138 -1.99 5.28 -3.75
N PRO A 139 -1.43 4.95 -4.94
CA PRO A 139 -2.15 4.14 -5.93
C PRO A 139 -2.55 2.74 -5.45
N LEU A 140 -1.95 2.27 -4.35
CA LEU A 140 -2.25 1.00 -3.70
C LEU A 140 -3.06 1.16 -2.41
N GLY A 141 -3.42 2.40 -2.04
CA GLY A 141 -4.11 2.75 -0.82
C GLY A 141 -5.55 3.17 -1.10
N GLU A 142 -6.45 2.78 -0.22
CA GLU A 142 -7.85 3.23 -0.20
C GLU A 142 -8.27 3.44 1.25
N TRP A 143 -8.87 4.60 1.56
CA TRP A 143 -9.47 4.80 2.87
C TRP A 143 -10.78 4.01 3.00
N VAL A 144 -10.87 3.18 4.04
CA VAL A 144 -12.04 2.34 4.30
C VAL A 144 -12.57 2.51 5.72
N MET A 145 -13.86 2.34 5.86
CA MET A 145 -14.57 2.19 7.13
C MET A 145 -14.78 0.71 7.44
N PRO A 146 -14.95 0.32 8.71
CA PRO A 146 -15.25 -1.07 9.06
C PRO A 146 -16.47 -1.65 8.33
N ASP A 147 -17.49 -0.81 8.10
CA ASP A 147 -18.73 -1.23 7.41
C ASP A 147 -18.49 -1.57 5.94
N ASP A 148 -17.50 -0.96 5.29
CA ASP A 148 -17.15 -1.23 3.89
C ASP A 148 -16.61 -2.66 3.70
N LEU A 149 -16.09 -3.27 4.78
CA LEU A 149 -15.51 -4.62 4.79
C LEU A 149 -16.56 -5.72 5.05
N LEU A 150 -17.76 -5.35 5.51
CA LEU A 150 -18.82 -6.31 5.86
C LEU A 150 -19.80 -6.57 4.70
N THR A 151 -19.65 -5.84 3.59
CA THR A 151 -20.54 -5.92 2.43
C THR A 151 -20.00 -6.77 1.28
N GLU A 152 -18.79 -7.34 1.42
CA GLU A 152 -18.17 -8.26 0.44
C GLU A 152 -18.58 -9.74 0.64
#